data_AF-A0A238FDX4-F1
#
_entry.id   AF-A0A238FDX4-F1
#
_cell.length_a   1.000
_cell.length_b   1.000
_cell.length_c   1.000
_cell.angle_alpha   90.00
_cell.angle_beta   90.00
_cell.angle_gamma   90.00
#
_symmetry.space_group_name_H-M   'P 1'
#
loop_
_entity.id
_entity.type
_entity.pdbx_description
1 polymer ?
#
loop_
_entity_poly.entity_id
_entity_poly.type
_entity_poly.pdbx_seq_one_letter_code
_entity_poly.pdbx_strand_id
1 'polypeptide(L)'
;MTVSTFSLPGLAALMVLVVQCTQLAGAMPSELLPRRGTAFSALMTDRMKQCQPLTIEFANSGNVRPLTVAIMLYDKVPDNLRTDKSLPPAQTTFKTIQDLGPLQTFTVKKRDYDPLAFTAAAKRGDKIEVFAFFPNGTGQNMWLDRTIQTGSSSSCLPVTCSSSQYLNSTSNKCASCSSLFTNSTSCTASAPTSCSYGVVSGTKCVAKTCSARQYLGPKAASCISCPDPSARSCDANGKSTSCSVGSVVDGECETVVCLNATYISPNGRRCLPCPANATICDNAGRATKCSYGVPSLGECLPIICKNGYVSLNGKLYWTVVFRVSSSGVEMLTRCFSLLLWSILANTCCADPFATNCTDPNTPTSCAWGYLLNTDASGTHCVGPYASRFGNGVYKYLSKASVSKQFEAATVLDCARIAQAESIVFPWVFMWSQDGVAGVHCKLVPGGDPELTSTKEGQGFDVGIAGTCAQNADWSWSPPPSQCAEIFIGNGGGDATTTPM
;
A
#
# COMPACT_ATOMS: atom_id res chain seq x y z
N MET A 1 1.51 -139.09 -34.90
CA MET A 1 0.40 -138.12 -34.75
C MET A 1 0.45 -137.57 -33.34
N THR A 2 1.06 -136.40 -33.18
CA THR A 2 1.15 -135.66 -31.92
C THR A 2 0.53 -134.31 -32.17
N VAL A 3 -0.65 -134.09 -31.60
CA VAL A 3 -1.40 -132.84 -31.72
C VAL A 3 -0.88 -131.88 -30.65
N SER A 4 -0.22 -130.82 -31.11
CA SER A 4 0.21 -129.70 -30.28
C SER A 4 -0.96 -128.74 -30.05
N THR A 5 -1.35 -128.57 -28.80
CA THR A 5 -2.32 -127.55 -28.37
C THR A 5 -1.62 -126.21 -28.15
N PHE A 6 -1.92 -125.23 -29.01
CA PHE A 6 -1.58 -123.82 -28.80
C PHE A 6 -2.65 -123.15 -27.92
N SER A 7 -2.25 -122.62 -26.76
CA SER A 7 -3.09 -121.73 -25.95
C SER A 7 -2.93 -120.29 -26.45
N LEU A 8 -4.03 -119.69 -26.93
CA LEU A 8 -4.11 -118.25 -27.21
C LEU A 8 -4.03 -117.46 -25.88
N PRO A 9 -3.21 -116.40 -25.80
CA PRO A 9 -3.28 -115.47 -24.68
C PRO A 9 -4.56 -114.64 -24.80
N GLY A 10 -5.32 -114.57 -23.70
CA GLY A 10 -6.61 -113.93 -23.61
C GLY A 10 -6.57 -112.42 -23.89
N LEU A 11 -7.65 -111.95 -24.50
CA LEU A 11 -7.97 -110.56 -24.84
C LEU A 11 -7.75 -109.53 -23.71
N ALA A 12 -7.61 -109.96 -22.45
CA ALA A 12 -7.41 -109.08 -21.31
C ALA A 12 -6.01 -108.40 -21.30
N ALA A 13 -4.97 -109.03 -21.85
CA ALA A 13 -3.63 -108.44 -21.86
C ALA A 13 -3.48 -107.34 -22.93
N LEU A 14 -4.28 -107.40 -24.01
CA LEU A 14 -4.27 -106.39 -25.08
C LEU A 14 -4.95 -105.08 -24.64
N MET A 15 -5.94 -105.14 -23.76
CA MET A 15 -6.63 -103.96 -23.22
C MET A 15 -5.76 -103.15 -22.24
N VAL A 16 -4.84 -103.78 -21.51
CA VAL A 16 -3.96 -103.07 -20.55
C VAL A 16 -2.86 -102.28 -21.28
N LEU A 17 -2.38 -102.75 -22.45
CA LEU A 17 -1.42 -102.00 -23.26
C LEU A 17 -2.05 -100.77 -23.96
N VAL A 18 -3.33 -100.83 -24.33
CA VAL A 18 -4.04 -99.70 -24.97
C VAL A 18 -4.41 -98.61 -23.97
N VAL A 19 -4.62 -98.96 -22.70
CA VAL A 19 -4.92 -97.97 -21.64
C VAL A 19 -3.65 -97.29 -21.10
N GLN A 20 -2.46 -97.90 -21.20
CA GLN A 20 -1.20 -97.22 -20.87
C GLN A 20 -0.62 -96.37 -22.00
N CYS A 21 -1.00 -96.60 -23.27
CA CYS A 21 -0.62 -95.71 -24.38
C CYS A 21 -1.42 -94.40 -24.45
N THR A 22 -2.58 -94.30 -23.77
CA THR A 22 -3.40 -93.05 -23.79
C THR A 22 -3.01 -92.04 -22.72
N GLN A 23 -2.16 -92.40 -21.74
CA GLN A 23 -1.62 -91.45 -20.75
C GLN A 23 -0.23 -90.90 -21.12
N LEU A 24 0.33 -91.35 -22.25
CA LEU A 24 1.59 -90.85 -22.82
C LEU A 24 1.39 -90.10 -24.16
N ALA A 25 0.16 -89.67 -24.46
CA ALA A 25 -0.04 -88.50 -25.31
C ALA A 25 0.37 -87.25 -24.51
N GLY A 26 1.68 -87.15 -24.24
CA GLY A 26 2.30 -85.90 -23.88
C GLY A 26 1.88 -84.89 -24.93
N ALA A 27 1.34 -83.77 -24.45
CA ALA A 27 0.95 -82.62 -25.25
C ALA A 27 1.94 -82.46 -26.41
N MET A 28 1.52 -82.81 -27.63
CA MET A 28 2.28 -82.44 -28.80
C MET A 28 2.41 -80.92 -28.72
N PRO A 29 3.63 -80.36 -28.67
CA PRO A 29 3.80 -78.92 -28.66
C PRO A 29 3.08 -78.41 -29.90
N SER A 30 2.05 -77.60 -29.69
CA SER A 30 1.34 -76.95 -30.79
C SER A 30 2.41 -76.29 -31.65
N GLU A 31 2.50 -76.69 -32.92
CA GLU A 31 3.48 -76.11 -33.84
C GLU A 31 3.37 -74.59 -33.75
N LEU A 32 4.46 -73.97 -33.32
CA LEU A 32 4.62 -72.52 -33.16
C LEU A 32 4.72 -71.87 -34.54
N LEU A 33 3.66 -72.02 -35.33
CA LEU A 33 3.52 -71.33 -36.59
C LEU A 33 3.25 -69.84 -36.31
N PRO A 34 3.97 -68.93 -36.99
CA PRO A 34 3.73 -67.50 -36.84
C PRO A 34 2.28 -67.22 -37.22
N ARG A 35 1.53 -66.60 -36.30
CA ARG A 35 0.16 -66.19 -36.60
C ARG A 35 0.19 -65.10 -37.67
N ARG A 36 -0.88 -65.03 -38.47
CA ARG A 36 -0.99 -64.10 -39.60
C ARG A 36 -0.67 -62.67 -39.15
N GLY A 37 0.38 -62.08 -39.72
CA GLY A 37 0.76 -60.68 -39.49
C GLY A 37 1.72 -60.40 -38.33
N THR A 38 2.29 -61.41 -37.65
CA THR A 38 3.24 -61.19 -36.56
C THR A 38 4.69 -61.25 -37.04
N ALA A 39 5.55 -60.31 -36.62
CA ALA A 39 6.98 -60.39 -36.89
C ALA A 39 7.66 -61.58 -36.19
N PHE A 40 7.14 -61.96 -35.02
CA PHE A 40 7.53 -63.15 -34.24
C PHE A 40 6.41 -63.49 -33.24
N SER A 41 6.45 -64.69 -32.66
CA SER A 41 5.40 -65.18 -31.75
C SER A 41 5.98 -65.64 -30.42
N ALA A 42 5.13 -65.72 -29.40
CA ALA A 42 5.48 -66.30 -28.11
C ALA A 42 4.40 -67.29 -27.64
N LEU A 43 4.83 -68.30 -26.90
CA LEU A 43 3.97 -69.23 -26.17
C LEU A 43 4.26 -69.10 -24.68
N MET A 44 3.20 -69.14 -23.87
CA MET A 44 3.31 -69.07 -22.42
C MET A 44 2.32 -70.04 -21.79
N THR A 45 2.65 -70.60 -20.63
CA THR A 45 1.80 -71.59 -19.94
C THR A 45 0.40 -71.03 -19.69
N ASP A 46 -0.65 -71.78 -20.04
CA ASP A 46 -2.04 -71.28 -19.98
C ASP A 46 -2.55 -71.09 -18.54
N ARG A 47 -2.12 -71.94 -17.61
CA ARG A 47 -2.56 -71.90 -16.21
C ARG A 47 -1.55 -71.14 -15.35
N MET A 48 -1.69 -69.82 -15.32
CA MET A 48 -0.87 -68.99 -14.45
C MET A 48 -1.34 -69.05 -12.99
N LYS A 49 -0.42 -69.39 -12.09
CA LYS A 49 -0.61 -69.28 -10.65
C LYS A 49 0.19 -68.11 -10.11
N GLN A 50 -0.38 -67.37 -9.17
CA GLN A 50 0.27 -66.25 -8.49
C GLN A 50 1.57 -66.73 -7.85
N CYS A 51 2.67 -66.05 -8.18
CA CYS A 51 4.01 -66.31 -7.63
C CYS A 51 4.57 -67.72 -7.84
N GLN A 52 4.19 -68.38 -8.94
CA GLN A 52 4.84 -69.61 -9.37
C GLN A 52 5.72 -69.37 -10.62
N PRO A 53 6.78 -70.18 -10.79
CA PRO A 53 7.52 -70.21 -12.03
C PRO A 53 6.62 -70.55 -13.22
N LEU A 54 6.77 -69.81 -14.30
CA LEU A 54 6.11 -69.94 -15.58
C LEU A 54 7.15 -69.99 -16.67
N THR A 55 6.81 -70.56 -17.81
CA THR A 55 7.68 -70.56 -18.99
C THR A 55 7.12 -69.67 -20.09
N ILE A 56 8.00 -68.93 -20.73
CA ILE A 56 7.73 -68.24 -22.00
C ILE A 56 8.75 -68.69 -23.05
N GLU A 57 8.27 -68.99 -24.24
CA GLU A 57 9.06 -69.46 -25.37
C GLU A 57 8.78 -68.54 -26.56
N PHE A 58 9.82 -68.17 -27.31
CA PHE A 58 9.71 -67.30 -28.49
C PHE A 58 10.01 -68.08 -29.76
N ALA A 59 9.36 -67.73 -30.86
CA ALA A 59 9.59 -68.33 -32.16
C ALA A 59 9.58 -67.25 -33.26
N ASN A 60 10.32 -67.52 -34.34
CA ASN A 60 10.35 -66.70 -35.55
C ASN A 60 10.89 -65.27 -35.35
N SER A 61 11.71 -65.03 -34.33
CA SER A 61 12.31 -63.71 -34.08
C SER A 61 13.61 -63.48 -34.87
N GLY A 62 14.00 -64.44 -35.72
CA GLY A 62 15.30 -64.46 -36.40
C GLY A 62 16.47 -64.64 -35.42
N ASN A 63 16.21 -65.17 -34.21
CA ASN A 63 17.18 -65.24 -33.12
C ASN A 63 17.81 -63.89 -32.71
N VAL A 64 17.16 -62.76 -33.02
CA VAL A 64 17.63 -61.44 -32.59
C VAL A 64 17.53 -61.34 -31.07
N ARG A 65 18.65 -61.06 -30.40
CA ARG A 65 18.74 -61.03 -28.93
C ARG A 65 19.59 -59.87 -28.43
N PRO A 66 19.34 -59.40 -27.19
CA PRO A 66 18.28 -59.86 -26.28
C PRO A 66 16.87 -59.34 -26.66
N LEU A 67 15.82 -60.06 -26.27
CA LEU A 67 14.47 -59.50 -26.27
C LEU A 67 14.17 -58.90 -24.89
N THR A 68 13.46 -57.78 -24.86
CA THR A 68 12.92 -57.23 -23.61
C THR A 68 11.44 -57.57 -23.55
N VAL A 69 11.02 -58.23 -22.47
CA VAL A 69 9.61 -58.59 -22.24
C VAL A 69 9.05 -57.67 -21.17
N ALA A 70 7.86 -57.15 -21.40
CA ALA A 70 7.12 -56.33 -20.45
C ALA A 70 5.75 -56.96 -20.19
N ILE A 71 5.43 -57.15 -18.92
CA ILE A 71 4.12 -57.63 -18.46
C ILE A 71 3.34 -56.43 -17.96
N MET A 72 2.15 -56.23 -18.51
CA MET A 72 1.25 -55.11 -18.20
C MET A 72 -0.03 -55.64 -17.55
N LEU A 73 -0.62 -54.87 -16.64
CA LEU A 73 -2.02 -55.11 -16.25
C LEU A 73 -2.95 -54.64 -17.37
N TYR A 74 -3.96 -55.45 -17.68
CA TYR A 74 -4.89 -55.23 -18.79
C TYR A 74 -5.55 -53.84 -18.75
N ASP A 75 -5.95 -53.38 -17.56
CA ASP A 75 -6.60 -52.08 -17.33
C ASP A 75 -5.66 -50.89 -17.59
N LYS A 76 -4.34 -51.09 -17.52
CA LYS A 76 -3.31 -50.07 -17.81
C LYS A 76 -2.94 -49.98 -19.28
N VAL A 77 -3.33 -50.96 -20.10
CA VAL A 77 -3.06 -50.96 -21.53
C VAL A 77 -4.19 -50.20 -22.25
N PRO A 78 -3.90 -49.20 -23.10
CA PRO A 78 -4.89 -48.56 -23.97
C PRO A 78 -5.55 -49.56 -24.94
N ASP A 79 -6.83 -49.34 -25.29
CA ASP A 79 -7.61 -50.28 -26.10
C ASP A 79 -6.95 -50.64 -27.44
N ASN A 80 -6.30 -49.69 -28.10
CA ASN A 80 -5.60 -49.90 -29.36
C ASN A 80 -4.31 -50.74 -29.25
N LEU A 81 -3.84 -51.03 -28.03
CA LEU A 81 -2.66 -51.86 -27.74
C LEU A 81 -3.02 -53.21 -27.07
N ARG A 82 -4.28 -53.40 -26.69
CA ARG A 82 -4.78 -54.65 -26.07
C ARG A 82 -4.83 -55.78 -27.08
N THR A 83 -4.86 -57.00 -26.57
CA THR A 83 -5.09 -58.18 -27.41
C THR A 83 -6.51 -58.15 -27.96
N ASP A 84 -6.64 -57.92 -29.26
CA ASP A 84 -7.82 -58.21 -30.05
C ASP A 84 -7.51 -59.35 -31.03
N LYS A 85 -8.19 -60.49 -30.84
CA LYS A 85 -7.97 -61.71 -31.64
C LYS A 85 -8.48 -61.58 -33.07
N SER A 86 -9.22 -60.52 -33.39
CA SER A 86 -9.73 -60.23 -34.73
C SER A 86 -8.80 -59.34 -35.57
N LEU A 87 -7.87 -58.62 -34.93
CA LEU A 87 -6.91 -57.73 -35.57
C LEU A 87 -5.52 -58.41 -35.65
N PRO A 88 -4.50 -57.83 -36.31
CA PRO A 88 -3.10 -58.21 -36.12
C PRO A 88 -2.54 -57.67 -34.79
N PRO A 89 -1.42 -58.19 -34.26
CA PRO A 89 -0.91 -57.73 -32.98
C PRO A 89 -0.46 -56.27 -33.05
N ALA A 90 -0.87 -55.50 -32.04
CA ALA A 90 -0.55 -54.09 -31.96
C ALA A 90 0.97 -53.88 -31.87
N GLN A 91 1.51 -53.13 -32.83
CA GLN A 91 2.91 -52.69 -32.83
C GLN A 91 3.07 -51.49 -31.88
N THR A 92 4.17 -51.45 -31.13
CA THR A 92 4.48 -50.35 -30.21
C THR A 92 5.98 -50.26 -29.93
N THR A 93 6.40 -49.28 -29.12
CA THR A 93 7.79 -49.14 -28.68
C THR A 93 7.94 -49.47 -27.21
N PHE A 94 9.13 -49.93 -26.81
CA PHE A 94 9.43 -50.21 -25.41
C PHE A 94 9.24 -48.96 -24.55
N LYS A 95 9.64 -47.79 -25.05
CA LYS A 95 9.46 -46.50 -24.37
C LYS A 95 7.98 -46.23 -24.06
N THR A 96 7.10 -46.41 -25.04
CA THR A 96 5.65 -46.26 -24.84
C THR A 96 5.14 -47.16 -23.74
N ILE A 97 5.57 -48.43 -23.70
CA ILE A 97 5.16 -49.35 -22.63
C ILE A 97 5.79 -49.02 -21.28
N GLN A 98 7.04 -48.56 -21.24
CA GLN A 98 7.69 -48.08 -20.01
C GLN A 98 6.94 -46.91 -19.39
N ASP A 99 6.50 -45.94 -20.20
CA ASP A 99 5.75 -44.76 -19.76
C ASP A 99 4.38 -45.13 -19.17
N LEU A 100 3.81 -46.29 -19.55
CA LEU A 100 2.58 -46.84 -18.98
C LEU A 100 2.79 -47.58 -17.64
N GLY A 101 4.03 -47.78 -17.20
CA GLY A 101 4.36 -48.41 -15.92
C GLY A 101 4.14 -49.92 -15.91
N PRO A 102 5.01 -50.72 -16.55
CA PRO A 102 4.86 -52.18 -16.58
C PRO A 102 4.96 -52.79 -15.19
N LEU A 103 4.16 -53.82 -14.97
CA LEU A 103 4.16 -54.59 -13.72
C LEU A 103 5.52 -55.28 -13.50
N GLN A 104 6.11 -55.76 -14.58
CA GLN A 104 7.41 -56.43 -14.58
C GLN A 104 8.07 -56.31 -15.95
N THR A 105 9.39 -56.16 -15.97
CA THR A 105 10.19 -56.27 -17.18
C THR A 105 11.36 -57.21 -16.96
N PHE A 106 11.74 -57.96 -18.00
CA PHE A 106 12.92 -58.82 -17.97
C PHE A 106 13.49 -59.02 -19.37
N THR A 107 14.74 -59.48 -19.41
CA THR A 107 15.50 -59.66 -20.64
C THR A 107 15.65 -61.14 -20.97
N VAL A 108 15.33 -61.53 -22.19
CA VAL A 108 15.44 -62.89 -22.71
C VAL A 108 16.71 -62.96 -23.56
N LYS A 109 17.67 -63.79 -23.14
CA LYS A 109 18.91 -64.05 -23.89
C LYS A 109 18.90 -65.42 -24.60
N LYS A 110 17.96 -66.30 -24.26
CA LYS A 110 17.81 -67.65 -24.83
C LYS A 110 17.34 -67.59 -26.28
N ARG A 111 17.70 -68.55 -27.14
CA ARG A 111 17.35 -68.52 -28.59
C ARG A 111 15.85 -68.78 -28.80
N ASP A 112 15.39 -68.75 -30.05
CA ASP A 112 14.04 -69.22 -30.35
C ASP A 112 13.90 -70.69 -29.96
N TYR A 113 12.71 -71.07 -29.51
CA TYR A 113 12.35 -72.42 -29.01
C TYR A 113 13.02 -72.85 -27.70
N ASP A 114 13.84 -71.99 -27.09
CA ASP A 114 14.40 -72.23 -25.75
C ASP A 114 13.49 -71.59 -24.67
N PRO A 115 12.78 -72.37 -23.84
CA PRO A 115 11.87 -71.83 -22.85
C PRO A 115 12.63 -71.08 -21.74
N LEU A 116 12.18 -69.86 -21.42
CA LEU A 116 12.66 -69.08 -20.28
C LEU A 116 11.70 -69.22 -19.10
N ALA A 117 12.22 -69.66 -17.96
CA ALA A 117 11.48 -69.63 -16.71
C ALA A 117 11.50 -68.22 -16.10
N PHE A 118 10.35 -67.73 -15.66
CA PHE A 118 10.20 -66.47 -14.92
C PHE A 118 9.04 -66.59 -13.92
N THR A 119 8.91 -65.66 -12.98
CA THR A 119 7.76 -65.62 -12.06
C THR A 119 6.99 -64.33 -12.30
N ALA A 120 5.72 -64.43 -12.68
CA ALA A 120 4.88 -63.25 -12.92
C ALA A 120 4.51 -62.56 -11.59
N ALA A 121 4.80 -61.27 -11.50
CA ALA A 121 4.54 -60.44 -10.32
C ALA A 121 3.06 -59.95 -10.24
N ALA A 122 2.09 -60.81 -10.55
CA ALA A 122 0.65 -60.49 -10.65
C ALA A 122 -0.19 -61.24 -9.62
N LYS A 123 -1.26 -60.60 -9.12
CA LYS A 123 -2.18 -61.15 -8.12
C LYS A 123 -3.23 -62.05 -8.77
N ARG A 124 -3.79 -62.98 -8.00
CA ARG A 124 -4.96 -63.78 -8.41
C ARG A 124 -6.10 -62.85 -8.84
N GLY A 125 -6.66 -63.12 -10.01
CA GLY A 125 -7.70 -62.32 -10.64
C GLY A 125 -7.18 -61.24 -11.59
N ASP A 126 -5.90 -60.86 -11.50
CA ASP A 126 -5.31 -59.91 -12.44
C ASP A 126 -5.36 -60.47 -13.86
N LYS A 127 -5.75 -59.62 -14.80
CA LYS A 127 -5.62 -59.85 -16.24
C LYS A 127 -4.34 -59.15 -16.71
N ILE A 128 -3.49 -59.87 -17.41
CA ILE A 128 -2.23 -59.33 -17.92
C ILE A 128 -2.15 -59.40 -19.43
N GLU A 129 -1.36 -58.49 -19.99
CA GLU A 129 -0.93 -58.44 -21.39
C GLU A 129 0.59 -58.56 -21.43
N VAL A 130 1.13 -59.21 -22.47
CA VAL A 130 2.57 -59.43 -22.61
C VAL A 130 3.03 -58.76 -23.89
N PHE A 131 4.05 -57.93 -23.78
CA PHE A 131 4.74 -57.29 -24.90
C PHE A 131 6.17 -57.78 -24.97
N ALA A 132 6.72 -57.88 -26.18
CA ALA A 132 8.14 -58.15 -26.37
C ALA A 132 8.75 -57.21 -27.39
N PHE A 133 9.98 -56.80 -27.14
CA PHE A 133 10.72 -55.77 -27.87
C PHE A 133 12.08 -56.28 -28.30
N PHE A 134 12.47 -55.93 -29.51
CA PHE A 134 13.83 -56.10 -30.00
C PHE A 134 14.80 -55.07 -29.38
N PRO A 135 16.13 -55.25 -29.51
CA PRO A 135 17.12 -54.31 -29.00
C PRO A 135 16.98 -52.87 -29.51
N ASN A 136 16.39 -52.66 -30.69
CA ASN A 136 16.11 -51.35 -31.26
C ASN A 136 14.89 -50.65 -30.60
N GLY A 137 14.23 -51.29 -29.63
CA GLY A 137 13.06 -50.78 -28.92
C GLY A 137 11.72 -50.98 -29.64
N THR A 138 11.69 -51.48 -30.88
CA THR A 138 10.44 -51.83 -31.57
C THR A 138 9.91 -53.18 -31.09
N GLY A 139 8.61 -53.32 -30.96
CA GLY A 139 7.99 -54.56 -30.52
C GLY A 139 6.50 -54.58 -30.76
N GLN A 140 5.84 -55.59 -30.21
CA GLN A 140 4.41 -55.79 -30.38
C GLN A 140 3.80 -56.49 -29.15
N ASN A 141 2.47 -56.46 -29.05
CA ASN A 141 1.74 -57.33 -28.14
C ASN A 141 1.90 -58.80 -28.60
N MET A 142 2.12 -59.73 -27.67
CA MET A 142 2.36 -61.15 -27.94
C MET A 142 1.07 -61.99 -28.06
N TRP A 143 -0.12 -61.39 -27.89
CA TRP A 143 -1.41 -62.10 -27.80
C TRP A 143 -1.46 -63.16 -26.72
N LEU A 144 -0.81 -62.86 -25.62
CA LEU A 144 -0.79 -63.69 -24.43
C LEU A 144 -1.62 -63.04 -23.33
N ASP A 145 -2.86 -62.67 -23.65
CA ASP A 145 -3.81 -62.26 -22.63
C ASP A 145 -4.02 -63.43 -21.66
N ARG A 146 -3.76 -63.20 -20.38
CA ARG A 146 -3.87 -64.24 -19.34
C ARG A 146 -4.50 -63.69 -18.08
N THR A 147 -5.26 -64.53 -17.40
CA THR A 147 -5.79 -64.25 -16.07
C THR A 147 -5.07 -65.13 -15.06
N ILE A 148 -4.59 -64.55 -13.95
CA ILE A 148 -3.98 -65.32 -12.86
C ILE A 148 -5.10 -66.08 -12.13
N GLN A 149 -5.21 -67.39 -12.36
CA GLN A 149 -6.39 -68.16 -11.94
C GLN A 149 -6.38 -68.51 -10.45
N THR A 150 -5.22 -68.87 -9.91
CA THR A 150 -5.08 -69.46 -8.57
C THR A 150 -3.81 -69.00 -7.86
N GLY A 151 -3.70 -69.28 -6.56
CA GLY A 151 -2.56 -68.92 -5.71
C GLY A 151 -2.91 -67.87 -4.66
N SER A 152 -2.19 -67.93 -3.53
CA SER A 152 -2.32 -67.01 -2.39
C SER A 152 -0.98 -66.46 -1.91
N SER A 153 0.14 -66.91 -2.51
CA SER A 153 1.47 -66.47 -2.10
C SER A 153 1.69 -65.01 -2.50
N SER A 154 2.05 -64.15 -1.56
CA SER A 154 2.44 -62.76 -1.83
C SER A 154 3.94 -62.59 -2.09
N SER A 155 4.73 -63.67 -2.09
CA SER A 155 6.20 -63.61 -2.06
C SER A 155 6.85 -62.94 -3.28
N CYS A 156 6.19 -62.97 -4.44
CA CYS A 156 6.67 -62.34 -5.68
C CYS A 156 5.99 -61.00 -5.99
N LEU A 157 4.97 -60.63 -5.22
CA LEU A 157 4.26 -59.39 -5.46
C LEU A 157 5.12 -58.22 -5.00
N PRO A 158 5.20 -57.13 -5.76
CA PRO A 158 5.91 -55.94 -5.31
C PRO A 158 5.27 -55.45 -4.01
N VAL A 159 6.10 -55.25 -2.99
CA VAL A 159 5.67 -54.71 -1.70
C VAL A 159 5.12 -53.31 -1.95
N THR A 160 3.80 -53.18 -1.84
CA THR A 160 3.12 -51.89 -2.02
C THR A 160 2.97 -51.27 -0.64
N CYS A 161 3.65 -50.15 -0.41
CA CYS A 161 3.53 -49.42 0.84
C CYS A 161 2.32 -48.47 0.82
N SER A 162 1.74 -48.21 1.99
CA SER A 162 0.73 -47.15 2.11
C SER A 162 1.34 -45.80 1.77
N SER A 163 0.51 -44.80 1.45
CA SER A 163 0.99 -43.44 1.16
C SER A 163 1.81 -42.82 2.30
N SER A 164 1.58 -43.24 3.55
CA SER A 164 2.32 -42.85 4.75
C SER A 164 3.60 -43.65 5.01
N GLN A 165 3.98 -44.52 4.08
CA GLN A 165 5.13 -45.39 4.16
C GLN A 165 5.95 -45.31 2.88
N TYR A 166 7.22 -45.68 2.97
CA TYR A 166 8.10 -45.85 1.82
C TYR A 166 8.69 -47.25 1.83
N LEU A 167 9.04 -47.75 0.64
CA LEU A 167 9.74 -49.02 0.52
C LEU A 167 11.21 -48.81 0.87
N ASN A 168 11.65 -49.37 2.00
CA ASN A 168 13.06 -49.38 2.38
C ASN A 168 13.80 -50.40 1.50
N SER A 169 14.66 -49.92 0.59
CA SER A 169 15.36 -50.75 -0.39
C SER A 169 16.32 -51.77 0.24
N THR A 170 16.85 -51.49 1.44
CA THR A 170 17.77 -52.41 2.14
C THR A 170 17.03 -53.59 2.76
N SER A 171 15.84 -53.37 3.31
CA SER A 171 15.06 -54.40 4.02
C SER A 171 13.92 -54.99 3.19
N ASN A 172 13.59 -54.40 2.03
CA ASN A 172 12.40 -54.69 1.24
C ASN A 172 11.09 -54.67 2.07
N LYS A 173 11.03 -53.80 3.08
CA LYS A 173 9.87 -53.62 3.95
C LYS A 173 9.39 -52.17 3.90
N CYS A 174 8.09 -51.99 4.13
CA CYS A 174 7.52 -50.66 4.29
C CYS A 174 7.90 -50.08 5.65
N ALA A 175 8.50 -48.90 5.63
CA ALA A 175 8.83 -48.14 6.82
C ALA A 175 8.02 -46.83 6.83
N SER A 176 7.73 -46.32 8.02
CA SER A 176 6.91 -45.11 8.16
C SER A 176 7.65 -43.86 7.70
N CYS A 177 6.96 -43.00 6.94
CA CYS A 177 7.53 -41.74 6.48
C CYS A 177 7.93 -40.81 7.63
N SER A 178 7.18 -40.81 8.72
CA SER A 178 7.49 -40.01 9.90
C SER A 178 8.77 -40.45 10.62
N SER A 179 9.27 -41.67 10.36
CA SER A 179 10.53 -42.15 10.94
C SER A 179 11.77 -41.60 10.22
N LEU A 180 11.64 -41.20 8.95
CA LEU A 180 12.70 -40.56 8.16
C LEU A 180 12.57 -39.03 8.19
N PHE A 181 11.35 -38.55 8.03
CA PHE A 181 11.04 -37.14 7.89
C PHE A 181 10.01 -36.75 8.96
N THR A 182 10.48 -36.10 10.01
CA THR A 182 9.61 -35.59 11.08
C THR A 182 8.47 -34.75 10.47
N ASN A 183 7.24 -34.96 10.95
CA ASN A 183 6.02 -34.32 10.46
C ASN A 183 5.61 -34.67 9.01
N SER A 184 6.19 -35.70 8.38
CA SER A 184 5.74 -36.15 7.07
C SER A 184 4.51 -37.07 7.17
N THR A 185 3.52 -36.81 6.31
CA THR A 185 2.33 -37.67 6.13
C THR A 185 2.45 -38.60 4.93
N SER A 186 3.28 -38.26 3.95
CA SER A 186 3.67 -39.12 2.83
C SER A 186 5.06 -38.77 2.33
N CYS A 187 5.78 -39.75 1.78
CA CYS A 187 7.16 -39.59 1.36
C CYS A 187 7.57 -40.60 0.28
N THR A 188 8.64 -40.27 -0.42
CA THR A 188 9.47 -41.25 -1.13
C THR A 188 10.60 -41.72 -0.21
N ALA A 189 11.45 -42.62 -0.69
CA ALA A 189 12.67 -43.01 0.03
C ALA A 189 13.66 -41.85 0.24
N SER A 190 13.50 -40.72 -0.48
CA SER A 190 14.45 -39.61 -0.48
C SER A 190 13.89 -38.27 0.02
N ALA A 191 12.57 -38.07 -0.01
CA ALA A 191 11.96 -36.81 0.41
C ALA A 191 10.50 -36.95 0.84
N PRO A 192 9.99 -36.08 1.74
CA PRO A 192 8.56 -35.99 2.01
C PRO A 192 7.82 -35.41 0.79
N THR A 193 6.63 -35.94 0.51
CA THR A 193 5.71 -35.43 -0.51
C THR A 193 4.52 -34.67 0.10
N SER A 194 4.21 -34.94 1.37
CA SER A 194 3.26 -34.15 2.15
C SER A 194 3.63 -34.12 3.64
N CYS A 195 3.13 -33.12 4.35
CA CYS A 195 3.43 -32.85 5.76
C CYS A 195 2.16 -32.71 6.60
N SER A 196 2.16 -33.26 7.81
CA SER A 196 1.15 -32.98 8.84
C SER A 196 1.30 -31.57 9.42
N TYR A 197 2.53 -31.05 9.42
CA TYR A 197 2.88 -29.71 9.87
C TYR A 197 3.88 -29.07 8.90
N GLY A 198 3.58 -27.86 8.44
CA GLY A 198 4.39 -27.10 7.52
C GLY A 198 4.11 -27.39 6.04
N VAL A 199 5.08 -27.05 5.21
CA VAL A 199 5.14 -27.32 3.77
C VAL A 199 6.43 -28.07 3.44
N VAL A 200 6.44 -28.79 2.32
CA VAL A 200 7.65 -29.44 1.83
C VAL A 200 8.62 -28.37 1.32
N SER A 201 9.82 -28.31 1.90
CA SER A 201 10.91 -27.44 1.44
C SER A 201 12.21 -28.26 1.40
N GLY A 202 12.67 -28.55 0.19
CA GLY A 202 13.77 -29.50 -0.02
C GLY A 202 13.42 -30.90 0.50
N THR A 203 14.25 -31.43 1.39
CA THR A 203 14.09 -32.78 1.97
C THR A 203 13.40 -32.79 3.34
N LYS A 204 12.76 -31.68 3.73
CA LYS A 204 12.17 -31.51 5.07
C LYS A 204 10.77 -30.92 5.00
N CYS A 205 9.97 -31.23 6.02
CA CYS A 205 8.75 -30.51 6.35
C CYS A 205 9.11 -29.33 7.24
N VAL A 206 8.89 -28.10 6.77
CA VAL A 206 9.22 -26.87 7.50
C VAL A 206 8.00 -25.96 7.60
N ALA A 207 7.89 -25.19 8.68
CA ALA A 207 6.85 -24.18 8.78
C ALA A 207 6.93 -23.19 7.60
N LYS A 208 5.78 -22.81 7.04
CA LYS A 208 5.74 -21.85 5.95
C LYS A 208 6.22 -20.47 6.43
N THR A 209 7.13 -19.83 5.71
CA THR A 209 7.52 -18.45 6.04
C THR A 209 6.39 -17.50 5.65
N CYS A 210 5.86 -16.76 6.63
CA CYS A 210 4.81 -15.76 6.42
C CYS A 210 5.37 -14.35 6.34
N SER A 211 4.65 -13.46 5.65
CA SER A 211 4.98 -12.03 5.62
C SER A 211 4.69 -11.37 6.97
N ALA A 212 5.23 -10.17 7.20
CA ALA A 212 5.05 -9.47 8.48
C ALA A 212 3.58 -9.25 8.88
N ARG A 213 2.66 -9.09 7.91
CA ARG A 213 1.20 -8.91 8.14
C ARG A 213 0.43 -10.22 8.25
N GLN A 214 1.12 -11.34 8.42
CA GLN A 214 0.53 -12.65 8.49
C GLN A 214 1.18 -13.46 9.62
N TYR A 215 0.42 -14.39 10.16
CA TYR A 215 0.90 -15.36 11.12
C TYR A 215 0.68 -16.79 10.61
N LEU A 216 1.38 -17.74 11.21
CA LEU A 216 1.28 -19.15 10.87
C LEU A 216 -0.07 -19.72 11.32
N GLY A 217 -0.79 -20.37 10.41
CA GLY A 217 -1.98 -21.13 10.79
C GLY A 217 -1.64 -22.36 11.67
N PRO A 218 -2.64 -23.06 12.24
CA PRO A 218 -2.42 -24.13 13.23
C PRO A 218 -1.53 -25.29 12.76
N LYS A 219 -1.55 -25.61 11.46
CA LYS A 219 -0.69 -26.64 10.85
C LYS A 219 0.59 -26.08 10.25
N ALA A 220 0.87 -24.79 10.43
CA ALA A 220 1.93 -24.03 9.78
C ALA A 220 2.06 -24.19 8.25
N ALA A 221 1.01 -24.67 7.58
CA ALA A 221 0.96 -24.90 6.13
C ALA A 221 0.43 -23.67 5.38
N SER A 222 -0.24 -22.76 6.08
CA SER A 222 -0.83 -21.54 5.54
C SER A 222 -0.44 -20.33 6.38
N CYS A 223 -0.51 -19.17 5.73
CA CYS A 223 -0.34 -17.87 6.37
C CYS A 223 -1.73 -17.22 6.46
N ILE A 224 -2.10 -16.78 7.64
CA ILE A 224 -3.38 -16.12 7.91
C ILE A 224 -3.07 -14.64 8.11
N SER A 225 -3.83 -13.75 7.48
CA SER A 225 -3.68 -12.30 7.66
C SER A 225 -4.00 -11.92 9.11
N CYS A 226 -3.29 -10.92 9.64
CA CYS A 226 -3.65 -10.34 10.92
C CYS A 226 -5.13 -9.86 10.87
N PRO A 227 -5.96 -10.23 11.87
CA PRO A 227 -7.36 -9.79 11.94
C PRO A 227 -7.51 -8.26 12.00
N ASP A 228 -6.59 -7.61 12.70
CA ASP A 228 -6.53 -6.16 12.81
C ASP A 228 -5.94 -5.53 11.53
N PRO A 229 -6.71 -4.73 10.78
CA PRO A 229 -6.26 -4.11 9.54
C PRO A 229 -5.17 -3.05 9.74
N SER A 230 -5.07 -2.48 10.95
CA SER A 230 -4.05 -1.50 11.32
C SER A 230 -2.75 -2.17 11.78
N ALA A 231 -2.76 -3.48 12.04
CA ALA A 231 -1.58 -4.22 12.42
C ALA A 231 -0.53 -4.26 11.30
N ARG A 232 0.73 -4.05 11.68
CA ARG A 232 1.89 -4.33 10.84
C ARG A 232 2.39 -5.76 11.07
N SER A 233 2.25 -6.27 12.28
CA SER A 233 2.50 -7.67 12.63
C SER A 233 1.60 -8.15 13.75
N CYS A 234 1.37 -9.46 13.79
CA CYS A 234 0.59 -10.13 14.83
C CYS A 234 1.27 -11.42 15.30
N ASP A 235 0.89 -11.90 16.48
CA ASP A 235 1.35 -13.17 17.04
C ASP A 235 0.60 -14.38 16.45
N ALA A 236 0.92 -15.58 16.94
CA ALA A 236 0.29 -16.82 16.47
C ALA A 236 -1.22 -16.94 16.77
N ASN A 237 -1.75 -16.07 17.64
CA ASN A 237 -3.18 -16.00 17.97
C ASN A 237 -3.88 -14.85 17.21
N GLY A 238 -3.16 -14.16 16.33
CA GLY A 238 -3.67 -13.00 15.58
C GLY A 238 -3.71 -11.70 16.38
N LYS A 239 -3.12 -11.62 17.58
CA LYS A 239 -3.03 -10.35 18.33
C LYS A 239 -1.93 -9.46 17.76
N SER A 240 -2.21 -8.18 17.59
CA SER A 240 -1.26 -7.18 17.09
C SER A 240 -0.04 -7.08 18.00
N THR A 241 1.15 -7.21 17.40
CA THR A 241 2.45 -7.02 18.06
C THR A 241 3.16 -5.75 17.60
N SER A 242 2.76 -5.21 16.45
CA SER A 242 3.16 -3.89 16.00
C SER A 242 2.10 -3.28 15.09
N CYS A 243 1.99 -1.95 15.09
CA CYS A 243 0.97 -1.22 14.35
C CYS A 243 1.55 -0.44 13.17
N SER A 244 0.81 -0.37 12.07
CA SER A 244 1.10 0.52 10.95
C SER A 244 0.83 1.97 11.36
N VAL A 245 -0.29 2.19 12.06
CA VAL A 245 -0.74 3.46 12.66
C VAL A 245 -1.16 3.15 14.10
N GLY A 246 -0.82 4.01 15.06
CA GLY A 246 -1.20 3.81 16.45
C GLY A 246 -0.17 3.07 17.30
N SER A 247 -0.61 2.61 18.47
CA SER A 247 0.14 1.79 19.42
C SER A 247 -0.63 0.52 19.77
N VAL A 248 0.09 -0.54 20.16
CA VAL A 248 -0.55 -1.80 20.59
C VAL A 248 -1.10 -1.63 22.00
N VAL A 249 -2.40 -1.81 22.16
CA VAL A 249 -3.11 -1.82 23.45
C VAL A 249 -3.93 -3.12 23.50
N ASP A 250 -3.70 -3.94 24.51
CA ASP A 250 -4.37 -5.25 24.72
C ASP A 250 -4.35 -6.25 23.53
N GLY A 251 -3.43 -6.05 22.59
CA GLY A 251 -3.28 -6.87 21.39
C GLY A 251 -4.07 -6.36 20.17
N GLU A 252 -4.54 -5.12 20.21
CA GLU A 252 -5.14 -4.40 19.08
C GLU A 252 -4.39 -3.09 18.84
N CYS A 253 -4.45 -2.58 17.61
CA CYS A 253 -3.87 -1.30 17.24
C CYS A 253 -4.87 -0.18 17.48
N GLU A 254 -4.67 0.55 18.56
CA GLU A 254 -5.44 1.74 18.88
C GLU A 254 -4.77 2.99 18.35
N THR A 255 -5.58 3.93 17.85
CA THR A 255 -5.11 5.25 17.44
C THR A 255 -4.61 6.01 18.65
N VAL A 256 -3.42 6.59 18.54
CA VAL A 256 -2.87 7.40 19.63
C VAL A 256 -3.67 8.69 19.73
N VAL A 257 -4.35 8.89 20.87
CA VAL A 257 -4.99 10.17 21.20
C VAL A 257 -3.95 11.06 21.90
N CYS A 258 -3.64 12.18 21.27
CA CYS A 258 -2.71 13.15 21.82
C CYS A 258 -3.43 14.08 22.80
N LEU A 259 -2.97 14.08 24.05
CA LEU A 259 -3.44 14.98 25.09
C LEU A 259 -2.51 16.20 25.19
N ASN A 260 -3.04 17.33 25.67
CA ASN A 260 -2.34 18.60 25.85
C ASN A 260 -1.87 19.24 24.53
N ALA A 261 -0.88 20.14 24.61
CA ALA A 261 -0.27 20.82 23.46
C ALA A 261 0.65 19.88 22.66
N THR A 262 0.09 18.78 22.17
CA THR A 262 0.77 17.81 21.30
C THR A 262 -0.13 17.42 20.12
N TYR A 263 0.47 17.03 19.00
CA TYR A 263 -0.25 16.58 17.81
C TYR A 263 0.26 15.22 17.33
N ILE A 264 -0.57 14.50 16.58
CA ILE A 264 -0.24 13.17 16.07
C ILE A 264 0.88 13.29 15.03
N SER A 265 1.98 12.56 15.22
CA SER A 265 3.06 12.47 14.22
C SER A 265 2.55 11.99 12.85
N PRO A 266 3.22 12.33 11.74
CA PRO A 266 2.78 11.90 10.40
C PRO A 266 2.61 10.39 10.21
N ASN A 267 3.29 9.56 11.01
CA ASN A 267 3.15 8.10 11.00
C ASN A 267 2.11 7.57 12.00
N GLY A 268 1.44 8.45 12.75
CA GLY A 268 0.39 8.12 13.70
C GLY A 268 0.84 7.35 14.94
N ARG A 269 2.14 7.24 15.20
CA ARG A 269 2.68 6.34 16.25
C ARG A 269 2.95 7.02 17.59
N ARG A 270 3.13 8.34 17.59
CA ARG A 270 3.44 9.13 18.77
C ARG A 270 2.90 10.54 18.67
N CYS A 271 2.78 11.20 19.80
CA CYS A 271 2.48 12.62 19.87
C CYS A 271 3.78 13.42 19.81
N LEU A 272 3.78 14.47 19.00
CA LEU A 272 4.86 15.45 18.91
C LEU A 272 4.41 16.73 19.63
N PRO A 273 5.31 17.43 20.33
CA PRO A 273 4.96 18.70 20.97
C PRO A 273 4.58 19.74 19.92
N CYS A 274 3.59 20.58 20.25
CA CYS A 274 3.32 21.79 19.49
C CYS A 274 4.53 22.76 19.55
N PRO A 275 4.62 23.74 18.63
CA PRO A 275 5.65 24.78 18.67
C PRO A 275 5.66 25.53 20.00
N ALA A 276 6.79 26.14 20.33
CA ALA A 276 6.95 26.88 21.59
C ALA A 276 5.79 27.88 21.78
N ASN A 277 5.25 27.91 23.00
CA ASN A 277 4.16 28.79 23.42
C ASN A 277 2.79 28.50 22.82
N ALA A 278 2.64 27.49 21.96
CA ALA A 278 1.34 27.03 21.50
C ALA A 278 0.64 26.19 22.58
N THR A 279 -0.62 26.51 22.87
CA THR A 279 -1.50 25.68 23.73
C THR A 279 -2.28 24.64 22.93
N ILE A 280 -2.53 24.91 21.65
CA ILE A 280 -3.20 24.01 20.69
C ILE A 280 -2.50 24.18 19.34
N CYS A 281 -2.26 23.08 18.64
CA CYS A 281 -1.80 23.07 17.25
C CYS A 281 -2.65 22.12 16.40
N ASP A 282 -2.62 22.31 15.08
CA ASP A 282 -3.31 21.43 14.13
C ASP A 282 -2.54 20.11 13.88
N ASN A 283 -3.10 19.24 13.04
CA ASN A 283 -2.48 17.96 12.70
C ASN A 283 -1.16 18.08 11.92
N ALA A 284 -0.81 19.28 11.44
CA ALA A 284 0.49 19.57 10.83
C ALA A 284 1.49 20.14 11.84
N GLY A 285 1.10 20.29 13.11
CA GLY A 285 1.92 20.90 14.15
C GLY A 285 1.94 22.43 14.10
N ARG A 286 1.02 23.09 13.39
CA ARG A 286 0.95 24.55 13.31
C ARG A 286 0.13 25.10 14.46
N ALA A 287 0.65 26.12 15.15
CA ALA A 287 -0.04 26.75 16.27
C ALA A 287 -1.39 27.33 15.83
N THR A 288 -2.47 26.95 16.51
CA THR A 288 -3.82 27.50 16.32
C THR A 288 -4.29 28.31 17.52
N LYS A 289 -3.69 28.07 18.70
CA LYS A 289 -3.90 28.86 19.91
C LYS A 289 -2.61 29.00 20.69
N CYS A 290 -2.31 30.21 21.13
CA CYS A 290 -1.08 30.53 21.84
C CYS A 290 -1.35 30.83 23.31
N SER A 291 -0.42 30.43 24.18
CA SER A 291 -0.34 30.86 25.58
C SER A 291 -0.05 32.36 25.69
N TYR A 292 0.76 32.89 24.75
CA TYR A 292 0.97 34.32 24.54
C TYR A 292 1.27 34.61 23.06
N GLY A 293 0.95 35.83 22.60
CA GLY A 293 1.10 36.22 21.20
C GLY A 293 -0.11 35.85 20.34
N VAL A 294 0.00 36.05 19.02
CA VAL A 294 -1.03 35.66 18.05
C VAL A 294 -0.51 34.58 17.10
N PRO A 295 -1.33 33.55 16.77
CA PRO A 295 -0.96 32.58 15.75
C PRO A 295 -0.74 33.27 14.40
N SER A 296 0.45 33.13 13.83
CA SER A 296 0.76 33.63 12.49
C SER A 296 1.75 32.69 11.81
N LEU A 297 1.44 32.29 10.57
CA LEU A 297 2.23 31.33 9.78
C LEU A 297 2.52 29.98 10.48
N GLY A 298 1.70 29.61 11.48
CA GLY A 298 1.86 28.36 12.22
C GLY A 298 2.76 28.45 13.47
N GLU A 299 3.22 29.64 13.83
CA GLU A 299 3.95 29.91 15.07
C GLU A 299 3.21 30.94 15.94
N CYS A 300 3.60 31.03 17.21
CA CYS A 300 3.10 32.04 18.14
C CYS A 300 4.04 33.25 18.13
N LEU A 301 3.65 34.31 17.42
CA LEU A 301 4.46 35.52 17.33
C LEU A 301 4.11 36.51 18.45
N PRO A 302 5.11 37.18 19.05
CA PRO A 302 4.86 38.24 20.02
C PRO A 302 4.16 39.42 19.35
N ILE A 303 3.22 40.03 20.07
CA ILE A 303 2.56 41.27 19.62
C ILE A 303 3.55 42.42 19.83
N ILE A 304 4.01 43.04 18.73
CA ILE A 304 4.87 44.23 18.76
C ILE A 304 3.96 45.46 18.70
N CYS A 305 3.96 46.26 19.75
CA CYS A 305 3.07 47.41 19.87
C CYS A 305 3.78 48.67 19.35
N LYS A 306 3.07 49.54 18.61
CA LYS A 306 3.60 50.66 17.80
C LYS A 306 4.43 51.71 18.58
N ASN A 307 4.41 51.67 19.90
CA ASN A 307 5.21 52.54 20.78
C ASN A 307 6.51 51.88 21.30
N GLY A 308 7.02 50.84 20.63
CA GLY A 308 8.29 50.19 21.00
C GLY A 308 8.20 49.23 22.20
N TYR A 309 6.98 48.85 22.59
CA TYR A 309 6.75 47.85 23.62
C TYR A 309 6.67 46.46 23.00
N VAL A 310 7.50 45.55 23.52
CA VAL A 310 7.42 44.12 23.22
C VAL A 310 6.78 43.43 24.42
N SER A 311 5.67 42.71 24.20
CA SER A 311 5.12 41.81 25.22
C SER A 311 5.91 40.50 25.19
N LEU A 312 6.79 40.32 26.18
CA LEU A 312 7.49 39.05 26.45
C LEU A 312 6.89 38.46 27.73
N ASN A 313 6.28 37.27 27.63
CA ASN A 313 5.66 36.55 28.76
C ASN A 313 4.56 37.34 29.49
N GLY A 314 3.77 38.15 28.78
CA GLY A 314 2.72 38.97 29.38
C GLY A 314 3.23 40.13 30.24
N LYS A 315 4.53 40.47 30.13
CA LYS A 315 5.13 41.66 30.76
C LYS A 315 5.67 42.61 29.69
N LEU A 316 5.38 43.90 29.87
CA LEU A 316 5.89 44.98 29.01
C LEU A 316 7.34 45.30 29.42
N TYR A 317 8.27 45.26 28.46
CA TYR A 317 9.64 45.74 28.64
C TYR A 317 9.85 47.02 27.83
N TRP A 318 10.65 47.95 28.40
CA TRP A 318 11.00 49.22 27.77
C TRP A 318 12.32 49.08 27.01
N THR A 319 12.40 49.59 25.77
CA THR A 319 13.67 49.76 25.06
C THR A 319 14.08 51.23 25.14
N VAL A 320 15.20 51.53 25.81
CA VAL A 320 15.77 52.89 25.88
C VAL A 320 16.59 53.14 24.61
N VAL A 321 16.15 54.07 23.77
CA VAL A 321 16.90 54.50 22.57
C VAL A 321 17.77 55.70 22.93
N PHE A 322 19.09 55.55 22.88
CA PHE A 322 20.03 56.67 23.04
C PHE A 322 20.26 57.35 21.69
N ARG A 323 20.13 58.68 21.63
CA ARG A 323 20.58 59.48 20.49
C ARG A 323 22.03 59.89 20.74
N VAL A 324 22.95 59.42 19.92
CA VAL A 324 24.36 59.83 19.98
C VAL A 324 24.55 60.96 18.96
N SER A 325 24.96 62.13 19.42
CA SER A 325 25.41 63.24 18.55
C SER A 325 26.90 63.53 18.81
N SER A 326 27.57 64.18 17.86
CA SER A 326 29.01 64.47 17.88
C SER A 326 29.47 65.39 19.02
N SER A 327 28.56 65.95 19.81
CA SER A 327 28.86 66.77 21.01
C SER A 327 28.51 66.10 22.35
N GLY A 328 28.07 64.84 22.37
CA GLY A 328 27.80 64.08 23.61
C GLY A 328 26.46 63.35 23.63
N VAL A 329 26.31 62.42 24.59
CA VAL A 329 25.09 61.62 24.82
C VAL A 329 24.14 62.42 25.73
N GLU A 330 23.05 62.95 25.17
CA GLU A 330 21.99 63.57 25.98
C GLU A 330 20.92 62.53 26.36
N MET A 331 20.77 62.30 27.66
CA MET A 331 19.68 61.53 28.24
C MET A 331 18.46 62.45 28.41
N LEU A 332 17.47 62.34 27.53
CA LEU A 332 16.19 63.06 27.63
C LEU A 332 15.40 62.56 28.85
N THR A 333 15.76 63.06 30.03
CA THR A 333 15.08 62.76 31.30
C THR A 333 14.09 63.88 31.61
N ARG A 334 12.89 63.81 31.03
CA ARG A 334 11.73 64.60 31.49
C ARG A 334 10.48 63.72 31.49
N CYS A 335 10.29 62.99 32.58
CA CYS A 335 9.00 62.61 33.19
C CYS A 335 9.27 61.59 34.29
N PHE A 336 9.72 62.05 35.47
CA PHE A 336 9.97 61.19 36.65
C PHE A 336 9.02 61.45 37.83
N SER A 337 7.87 62.08 37.58
CA SER A 337 6.89 62.30 38.65
C SER A 337 5.48 62.19 38.09
N LEU A 338 4.97 60.95 37.99
CA LEU A 338 3.53 60.57 37.98
C LEU A 338 3.31 59.06 37.69
N LEU A 339 4.22 58.17 38.13
CA LEU A 339 4.06 56.71 37.91
C LEU A 339 3.91 55.99 39.25
N LEU A 340 2.75 56.18 39.89
CA LEU A 340 2.24 55.20 40.86
C LEU A 340 0.73 54.92 40.73
N TRP A 341 0.02 55.49 39.74
CA TRP A 341 -1.44 55.40 39.65
C TRP A 341 -2.02 54.88 38.32
N SER A 342 -1.23 54.13 37.54
CA SER A 342 -1.76 53.51 36.31
C SER A 342 -1.04 52.20 35.94
N ILE A 343 -1.01 51.26 36.87
CA ILE A 343 -0.90 49.82 36.55
C ILE A 343 -2.32 49.25 36.41
N LEU A 344 -3.14 49.88 35.58
CA LEU A 344 -4.42 49.34 35.13
C LEU A 344 -4.40 49.38 33.60
N ALA A 345 -4.22 48.20 33.03
CA ALA A 345 -4.68 47.80 31.70
C ALA A 345 -4.36 48.74 30.52
N ASN A 346 -3.10 48.77 30.08
CA ASN A 346 -2.82 48.96 28.65
C ASN A 346 -2.35 47.62 28.07
N THR A 347 -3.29 46.68 27.94
CA THR A 347 -3.12 45.53 27.04
C THR A 347 -2.95 46.06 25.63
N CYS A 348 -1.97 45.56 24.87
CA CYS A 348 -1.84 45.96 23.48
C CYS A 348 -3.07 45.53 22.69
N CYS A 349 -3.69 46.47 22.00
CA CYS A 349 -4.83 46.22 21.14
C CYS A 349 -4.36 45.52 19.86
N ALA A 350 -5.07 44.47 19.46
CA ALA A 350 -4.90 43.73 18.22
C ALA A 350 -5.28 44.60 17.02
N ASP A 351 -6.21 45.54 17.21
CA ASP A 351 -6.50 46.57 16.22
C ASP A 351 -5.34 47.59 16.16
N PRO A 352 -4.66 47.71 15.00
CA PRO A 352 -3.47 48.56 14.85
C PRO A 352 -3.76 50.07 14.88
N PHE A 353 -5.04 50.45 14.83
CA PHE A 353 -5.50 51.83 14.90
C PHE A 353 -6.18 52.15 16.23
N ALA A 354 -6.24 51.20 17.17
CA ALA A 354 -6.75 51.44 18.51
C ALA A 354 -5.69 52.09 19.41
N THR A 355 -6.11 53.13 20.13
CA THR A 355 -5.28 53.82 21.14
C THR A 355 -5.50 53.25 22.54
N ASN A 356 -6.68 52.71 22.83
CA ASN A 356 -6.99 51.95 24.05
C ASN A 356 -7.94 50.79 23.75
N CYS A 357 -7.95 49.79 24.61
CA CYS A 357 -8.82 48.63 24.55
C CYS A 357 -9.08 48.05 25.94
N THR A 358 -10.24 47.40 26.13
CA THR A 358 -10.58 46.67 27.37
C THR A 358 -9.88 45.33 27.47
N ASP A 359 -9.64 44.70 26.32
CA ASP A 359 -8.85 43.49 26.12
C ASP A 359 -8.20 43.55 24.74
N PRO A 360 -7.21 42.71 24.40
CA PRO A 360 -6.52 42.80 23.12
C PRO A 360 -7.44 42.86 21.90
N ASN A 361 -8.63 42.28 21.91
CA ASN A 361 -9.49 42.23 20.72
C ASN A 361 -10.62 43.27 20.74
N THR A 362 -10.76 44.08 21.80
CA THR A 362 -11.90 45.00 21.97
C THR A 362 -11.40 46.44 22.17
N PRO A 363 -11.24 47.22 21.10
CA PRO A 363 -10.84 48.61 21.18
C PRO A 363 -11.91 49.48 21.80
N THR A 364 -11.47 50.44 22.60
CA THR A 364 -12.32 51.43 23.29
C THR A 364 -12.05 52.85 22.81
N SER A 365 -10.90 53.10 22.19
CA SER A 365 -10.62 54.37 21.51
C SER A 365 -9.70 54.15 20.32
N CYS A 366 -9.81 55.02 19.31
CA CYS A 366 -9.05 54.93 18.07
C CYS A 366 -8.02 56.07 17.94
N ALA A 367 -7.05 55.88 17.05
CA ALA A 367 -6.09 56.88 16.66
C ALA A 367 -6.77 58.00 15.86
N TRP A 368 -6.13 59.17 15.83
CA TRP A 368 -6.68 60.35 15.15
C TRP A 368 -7.03 60.05 13.69
N GLY A 369 -8.23 60.47 13.27
CA GLY A 369 -8.82 60.16 11.96
C GLY A 369 -9.63 58.86 11.92
N TYR A 370 -9.56 57.98 12.91
CA TYR A 370 -10.30 56.71 12.92
C TYR A 370 -11.47 56.75 13.91
N LEU A 371 -12.60 56.17 13.54
CA LEU A 371 -13.84 56.10 14.30
C LEU A 371 -14.08 54.68 14.80
N LEU A 372 -14.56 54.56 16.03
CA LEU A 372 -14.86 53.27 16.64
C LEU A 372 -16.18 52.73 16.07
N ASN A 373 -16.13 51.58 15.40
CA ASN A 373 -17.28 50.88 14.85
C ASN A 373 -17.52 49.58 15.62
N THR A 374 -18.79 49.19 15.79
CA THR A 374 -19.15 47.92 16.44
C THR A 374 -20.18 47.20 15.57
N ASP A 375 -19.85 46.00 15.12
CA ASP A 375 -20.74 45.15 14.34
C ASP A 375 -20.72 43.68 14.83
N ALA A 376 -21.31 42.77 14.05
CA ALA A 376 -21.39 41.35 14.40
C ALA A 376 -20.03 40.64 14.51
N SER A 377 -18.95 41.24 13.99
CA SER A 377 -17.59 40.72 14.08
C SER A 377 -16.79 41.27 15.27
N GLY A 378 -17.36 42.26 15.99
CA GLY A 378 -16.75 42.89 17.17
C GLY A 378 -16.56 44.40 17.02
N THR A 379 -15.90 45.00 17.99
CA THR A 379 -15.54 46.43 17.96
C THR A 379 -14.20 46.61 17.27
N HIS A 380 -14.07 47.59 16.37
CA HIS A 380 -12.84 47.88 15.62
C HIS A 380 -12.77 49.35 15.18
N CYS A 381 -11.58 49.84 14.85
CA CYS A 381 -11.32 51.21 14.42
C CYS A 381 -11.36 51.32 12.88
N VAL A 382 -12.15 52.26 12.35
CA VAL A 382 -12.40 52.46 10.91
C VAL A 382 -12.03 53.89 10.51
N GLY A 383 -11.25 54.11 9.46
CA GLY A 383 -10.79 55.45 9.04
C GLY A 383 -9.69 55.41 7.96
N PRO A 384 -9.10 56.57 7.54
CA PRO A 384 -9.21 57.90 8.15
C PRO A 384 -10.34 58.81 7.59
N TYR A 385 -11.01 59.57 8.46
CA TYR A 385 -11.96 60.65 8.14
C TYR A 385 -11.32 62.02 8.39
N ALA A 386 -10.85 62.71 7.36
CA ALA A 386 -10.47 64.12 7.47
C ALA A 386 -10.74 64.88 6.17
N SER A 387 -11.79 65.71 6.16
CA SER A 387 -11.81 66.98 5.41
C SER A 387 -12.98 67.85 5.87
N ARG A 388 -12.69 69.10 6.23
CA ARG A 388 -13.63 70.22 6.18
C ARG A 388 -12.89 71.43 5.61
N PHE A 389 -12.76 71.50 4.29
CA PHE A 389 -12.26 72.68 3.60
C PHE A 389 -13.44 73.32 2.84
N GLY A 390 -14.26 74.08 3.56
CA GLY A 390 -15.38 74.78 2.93
C GLY A 390 -16.40 75.32 3.91
N ASN A 391 -16.07 76.40 4.63
CA ASN A 391 -17.14 77.30 5.05
C ASN A 391 -17.60 78.07 3.79
N GLY A 392 -18.38 77.44 2.92
CA GLY A 392 -19.17 77.99 1.80
C GLY A 392 -18.51 78.88 0.73
N VAL A 393 -17.34 79.47 1.00
CA VAL A 393 -16.82 80.68 0.35
C VAL A 393 -15.53 80.40 -0.43
N TYR A 394 -14.75 79.38 -0.03
CA TYR A 394 -13.53 78.99 -0.74
C TYR A 394 -13.72 77.62 -1.38
N LYS A 395 -13.78 77.59 -2.70
CA LYS A 395 -13.81 76.39 -3.54
C LYS A 395 -12.63 76.48 -4.52
N TYR A 396 -11.89 75.39 -4.69
CA TYR A 396 -10.76 75.35 -5.60
C TYR A 396 -11.16 74.76 -6.96
N LEU A 397 -10.74 75.42 -8.04
CA LEU A 397 -10.74 74.85 -9.38
C LEU A 397 -9.33 74.34 -9.67
N SER A 398 -9.19 73.04 -9.93
CA SER A 398 -7.97 72.50 -10.53
C SER A 398 -8.21 72.34 -12.03
N LYS A 399 -7.32 72.91 -12.84
CA LYS A 399 -7.20 72.63 -14.28
C LYS A 399 -6.22 71.48 -14.56
N ALA A 400 -5.62 70.90 -13.52
CA ALA A 400 -4.64 69.84 -13.66
C ALA A 400 -5.27 68.59 -14.27
N SER A 401 -4.47 67.87 -15.05
CA SER A 401 -4.84 66.59 -15.63
C SER A 401 -5.16 65.59 -14.51
N VAL A 402 -6.42 65.15 -14.42
CA VAL A 402 -6.85 64.17 -13.41
C VAL A 402 -6.08 62.86 -13.62
N SER A 403 -5.38 62.38 -12.59
CA SER A 403 -4.59 61.16 -12.70
C SER A 403 -5.45 59.89 -12.59
N LYS A 404 -6.44 59.89 -11.68
CA LYS A 404 -7.43 58.81 -11.49
C LYS A 404 -8.75 59.34 -10.93
N GLN A 405 -9.85 58.67 -11.32
CA GLN A 405 -11.22 58.96 -10.92
C GLN A 405 -11.84 57.73 -10.28
N PHE A 406 -12.59 57.91 -9.20
CA PHE A 406 -13.25 56.82 -8.49
C PHE A 406 -14.69 57.18 -8.13
N GLU A 407 -15.60 56.23 -8.36
CA GLU A 407 -16.98 56.34 -7.91
C GLU A 407 -17.06 56.20 -6.39
N ALA A 408 -17.57 57.22 -5.72
CA ALA A 408 -17.73 57.22 -4.26
C ALA A 408 -19.04 57.93 -3.91
N ALA A 409 -20.03 57.19 -3.41
CA ALA A 409 -21.33 57.75 -3.06
C ALA A 409 -21.24 58.71 -1.86
N THR A 410 -20.23 58.53 -1.01
CA THR A 410 -20.02 59.33 0.20
C THR A 410 -18.55 59.74 0.37
N VAL A 411 -18.30 60.76 1.19
CA VAL A 411 -16.94 61.16 1.62
C VAL A 411 -16.19 59.97 2.23
N LEU A 412 -16.90 59.13 2.98
CA LEU A 412 -16.35 57.92 3.61
C LEU A 412 -15.86 56.91 2.57
N ASP A 413 -16.62 56.68 1.50
CA ASP A 413 -16.20 55.76 0.44
C ASP A 413 -14.94 56.26 -0.27
N CYS A 414 -14.84 57.57 -0.49
CA CYS A 414 -13.65 58.20 -1.08
C CYS A 414 -12.42 58.04 -0.17
N ALA A 415 -12.59 58.20 1.14
CA ALA A 415 -11.50 58.02 2.10
C ALA A 415 -11.00 56.57 2.19
N ARG A 416 -11.90 55.59 2.09
CA ARG A 416 -11.53 54.16 2.02
C ARG A 416 -10.72 53.84 0.76
N ILE A 417 -11.12 54.40 -0.38
CA ILE A 417 -10.39 54.27 -1.65
C ILE A 417 -9.00 54.89 -1.52
N ALA A 418 -8.90 56.07 -0.91
CA ALA A 418 -7.63 56.75 -0.69
C ALA A 418 -6.65 55.92 0.14
N GLN A 419 -7.15 55.25 1.19
CA GLN A 419 -6.36 54.34 2.01
C GLN A 419 -5.91 53.10 1.22
N ALA A 420 -6.82 52.47 0.47
CA ALA A 420 -6.53 51.26 -0.30
C ALA A 420 -5.43 51.49 -1.36
N GLU A 421 -5.42 52.65 -2.00
CA GLU A 421 -4.42 53.00 -3.02
C GLU A 421 -3.03 53.36 -2.42
N SER A 422 -2.90 53.51 -1.08
CA SER A 422 -1.62 53.71 -0.37
C SER A 422 -0.70 54.79 -0.98
N ILE A 423 -1.26 55.95 -1.31
CA ILE A 423 -0.55 56.96 -2.09
C ILE A 423 0.35 57.84 -1.22
N VAL A 424 1.57 58.09 -1.72
CA VAL A 424 2.61 58.90 -1.08
C VAL A 424 2.58 60.31 -1.67
N PHE A 425 2.90 61.31 -0.84
CA PHE A 425 3.11 62.71 -1.24
C PHE A 425 3.91 62.78 -2.56
N PRO A 426 3.50 63.59 -3.56
CA PRO A 426 2.68 64.80 -3.39
C PRO A 426 1.17 64.66 -3.60
N TRP A 427 0.58 63.49 -3.88
CA TRP A 427 -0.82 63.41 -4.32
C TRP A 427 -1.87 63.48 -3.19
N VAL A 428 -3.04 64.05 -3.49
CA VAL A 428 -4.17 64.21 -2.56
C VAL A 428 -5.51 63.82 -3.19
N PHE A 429 -6.36 63.16 -2.41
CA PHE A 429 -7.73 62.81 -2.81
C PHE A 429 -8.69 63.97 -2.50
N MET A 430 -9.64 64.18 -3.41
CA MET A 430 -10.64 65.24 -3.36
C MET A 430 -12.04 64.64 -3.48
N TRP A 431 -12.99 65.13 -2.69
CA TRP A 431 -14.39 64.73 -2.78
C TRP A 431 -15.30 65.91 -3.16
N SER A 432 -16.37 65.63 -3.92
CA SER A 432 -17.41 66.61 -4.27
C SER A 432 -18.81 66.00 -4.17
N GLN A 433 -19.71 66.71 -3.48
CA GLN A 433 -21.10 66.29 -3.30
C GLN A 433 -21.91 66.29 -4.59
N ASP A 434 -21.68 67.28 -5.46
CA ASP A 434 -22.44 67.45 -6.70
C ASP A 434 -21.84 66.67 -7.88
N GLY A 435 -20.63 66.09 -7.70
CA GLY A 435 -19.94 65.29 -8.71
C GLY A 435 -19.55 66.10 -9.96
N VAL A 436 -18.35 66.68 -9.99
CA VAL A 436 -17.90 67.42 -11.18
C VAL A 436 -17.57 66.43 -12.31
N ALA A 437 -18.36 66.44 -13.38
CA ALA A 437 -18.32 65.47 -14.48
C ALA A 437 -18.66 64.02 -14.07
N GLY A 438 -19.56 63.85 -13.09
CA GLY A 438 -20.13 62.54 -12.73
C GLY A 438 -19.32 61.72 -11.73
N VAL A 439 -18.16 62.21 -11.29
CA VAL A 439 -17.30 61.49 -10.34
C VAL A 439 -17.13 62.29 -9.05
N HIS A 440 -17.42 61.61 -7.95
CA HIS A 440 -17.41 62.19 -6.61
C HIS A 440 -16.04 62.16 -5.93
N CYS A 441 -15.11 61.27 -6.29
CA CYS A 441 -13.77 61.15 -5.68
C CYS A 441 -12.65 61.20 -6.74
N LYS A 442 -11.65 62.09 -6.58
CA LYS A 442 -10.56 62.29 -7.55
C LYS A 442 -9.19 62.39 -6.89
N LEU A 443 -8.15 61.90 -7.57
CA LEU A 443 -6.76 62.05 -7.14
C LEU A 443 -6.06 63.16 -7.94
N VAL A 444 -5.55 64.17 -7.25
CA VAL A 444 -4.83 65.31 -7.84
C VAL A 444 -3.42 65.47 -7.25
N PRO A 445 -2.45 66.04 -7.99
CA PRO A 445 -1.15 66.35 -7.43
C PRO A 445 -1.26 67.49 -6.41
N GLY A 446 -0.66 67.34 -5.23
CA GLY A 446 -0.61 68.35 -4.17
C GLY A 446 0.56 69.30 -4.36
N GLY A 447 0.30 70.60 -4.14
CA GLY A 447 1.26 71.68 -4.37
C GLY A 447 1.11 72.39 -5.72
N ASP A 448 -0.02 72.24 -6.41
CA ASP A 448 -0.30 72.96 -7.65
C ASP A 448 -0.51 74.46 -7.39
N PRO A 449 0.34 75.37 -7.91
CA PRO A 449 0.21 76.81 -7.74
C PRO A 449 -1.01 77.41 -8.48
N GLU A 450 -1.70 76.65 -9.36
CA GLU A 450 -2.89 77.11 -10.07
C GLU A 450 -4.21 76.96 -9.29
N LEU A 451 -4.16 76.53 -8.02
CA LEU A 451 -5.28 76.54 -7.09
C LEU A 451 -5.73 77.99 -6.78
N THR A 452 -6.48 78.59 -7.70
CA THR A 452 -6.95 79.97 -7.61
C THR A 452 -8.36 80.05 -7.02
N SER A 453 -8.57 80.96 -6.07
CA SER A 453 -9.91 81.29 -5.57
C SER A 453 -10.64 82.15 -6.60
N THR A 454 -11.67 81.62 -7.24
CA THR A 454 -12.55 82.41 -8.13
C THR A 454 -14.02 82.26 -7.72
N LYS A 455 -14.85 83.27 -8.07
CA LYS A 455 -16.27 83.35 -7.74
C LYS A 455 -17.08 82.13 -8.23
N GLU A 456 -18.15 81.83 -7.47
CA GLU A 456 -19.20 80.81 -7.65
C GLU A 456 -19.07 79.90 -8.89
N GLY A 457 -18.35 78.79 -8.69
CA GLY A 457 -18.30 77.63 -9.56
C GLY A 457 -18.17 76.34 -8.74
N GLN A 458 -18.56 75.21 -9.34
CA GLN A 458 -18.60 73.88 -8.70
C GLN A 458 -17.18 73.29 -8.55
N GLY A 459 -16.55 73.51 -7.39
CA GLY A 459 -15.20 73.03 -7.06
C GLY A 459 -15.17 72.05 -5.87
N PHE A 460 -14.03 71.38 -5.69
CA PHE A 460 -13.82 70.24 -4.79
C PHE A 460 -13.33 70.64 -3.38
N ASP A 461 -13.55 69.75 -2.39
CA ASP A 461 -13.05 69.85 -1.02
C ASP A 461 -11.75 69.00 -0.87
N VAL A 462 -10.72 69.54 -0.20
CA VAL A 462 -9.37 68.94 -0.10
C VAL A 462 -9.18 68.27 1.25
N GLY A 463 -8.66 67.04 1.28
CA GLY A 463 -8.27 66.37 2.52
C GLY A 463 -6.87 65.75 2.44
N ILE A 464 -5.86 66.40 3.05
CA ILE A 464 -4.92 65.87 4.08
C ILE A 464 -4.42 67.02 5.00
N ALA A 465 -5.16 68.13 5.16
CA ALA A 465 -4.85 69.18 6.14
C ALA A 465 -6.12 70.01 6.44
N GLY A 466 -6.24 70.59 7.63
CA GLY A 466 -7.30 71.53 8.04
C GLY A 466 -6.96 72.12 9.40
N THR A 467 -7.31 73.39 9.67
CA THR A 467 -6.97 74.05 10.94
C THR A 467 -7.97 73.70 12.05
N CYS A 468 -7.55 73.69 13.31
CA CYS A 468 -8.44 73.33 14.41
C CYS A 468 -9.51 74.37 14.74
N ALA A 469 -9.30 75.63 14.35
CA ALA A 469 -10.37 76.63 14.41
C ALA A 469 -11.56 76.29 13.51
N GLN A 470 -11.36 75.49 12.45
CA GLN A 470 -12.38 75.18 11.44
C GLN A 470 -13.18 73.89 11.73
N ASN A 471 -12.71 73.08 12.67
CA ASN A 471 -13.32 71.80 13.09
C ASN A 471 -13.93 71.86 14.50
N ALA A 472 -13.99 73.03 15.14
CA ALA A 472 -14.37 73.18 16.55
C ALA A 472 -15.85 72.81 16.86
N ASP A 473 -16.69 72.76 15.83
CA ASP A 473 -18.11 72.43 15.88
C ASP A 473 -18.42 70.94 15.72
N TRP A 474 -17.41 70.09 15.54
CA TRP A 474 -17.57 68.62 15.58
C TRP A 474 -17.45 68.12 17.02
N SER A 475 -18.40 67.27 17.44
CA SER A 475 -18.48 66.75 18.82
C SER A 475 -17.26 65.96 19.28
N TRP A 476 -16.39 65.58 18.36
CA TRP A 476 -15.18 64.80 18.58
C TRP A 476 -13.87 65.60 18.37
N SER A 477 -13.96 66.88 18.05
CA SER A 477 -12.77 67.72 17.85
C SER A 477 -12.18 68.19 19.18
N PRO A 478 -10.86 68.11 19.40
CA PRO A 478 -10.22 68.63 20.61
C PRO A 478 -10.26 70.17 20.66
N PRO A 479 -10.13 70.79 21.85
CA PRO A 479 -10.06 72.24 21.97
C PRO A 479 -8.88 72.82 21.18
N PRO A 480 -9.01 74.04 20.60
CA PRO A 480 -8.03 74.61 19.67
C PRO A 480 -6.57 74.65 20.16
N SER A 481 -6.36 74.66 21.47
CA SER A 481 -5.05 74.68 22.12
C SER A 481 -4.25 73.37 22.04
N GLN A 482 -4.84 72.27 21.55
CA GLN A 482 -4.22 70.94 21.52
C GLN A 482 -3.83 70.47 20.11
N CYS A 483 -3.83 71.38 19.13
CA CYS A 483 -3.57 71.06 17.73
C CYS A 483 -2.23 71.59 17.24
N ALA A 484 -1.57 70.84 16.34
CA ALA A 484 -0.43 71.29 15.57
C ALA A 484 -0.89 71.77 14.18
N GLU A 485 -0.62 73.04 13.84
CA GLU A 485 -0.94 73.61 12.53
C GLU A 485 0.12 73.20 11.50
N ILE A 486 -0.31 72.72 10.33
CA ILE A 486 0.54 72.53 9.15
C ILE A 486 0.18 73.63 8.15
N PHE A 487 1.06 74.63 8.02
CA PHE A 487 0.92 75.67 7.00
C PHE A 487 1.50 75.20 5.67
N ILE A 488 0.68 75.14 4.63
CA ILE A 488 1.16 75.10 3.24
C ILE A 488 1.46 76.55 2.86
N GLY A 489 2.69 76.99 3.11
CA GLY A 489 3.11 78.37 2.93
C GLY A 489 3.26 78.78 1.46
N ASN A 490 2.86 80.02 1.16
CA ASN A 490 3.22 80.74 -0.05
C ASN A 490 4.63 81.35 0.16
N GLY A 491 5.67 80.69 -0.33
CA GLY A 491 7.06 81.16 -0.24
C GLY A 491 7.42 82.05 -1.42
N GLY A 492 7.17 83.36 -1.31
CA GLY A 492 7.56 84.32 -2.34
C GLY A 492 7.17 85.76 -1.97
N GLY A 493 7.84 86.33 -0.99
CA GLY A 493 7.64 87.72 -0.59
C GLY A 493 8.68 88.15 0.43
N ASP A 494 9.72 88.81 -0.05
CA ASP A 494 10.82 89.41 0.68
C ASP A 494 10.30 90.33 1.80
N ALA A 495 10.72 90.08 3.04
CA ALA A 495 10.56 91.01 4.16
C ALA A 495 11.74 90.82 5.13
N THR A 496 12.77 91.58 4.83
CA THR A 496 13.84 91.96 5.72
C THR A 496 13.30 92.66 6.98
N THR A 497 14.09 92.54 8.05
CA THR A 497 14.13 93.33 9.30
C THR A 497 13.22 92.97 10.50
N THR A 498 13.94 92.40 11.47
CA THR A 498 13.86 92.30 12.95
C THR A 498 13.47 93.61 13.71
N PRO A 499 13.41 93.60 15.07
CA PRO A 499 12.19 93.64 15.89
C PRO A 499 11.93 94.99 16.61
N MET A 500 10.69 95.19 17.08
CA MET A 500 10.33 95.79 18.39
C MET A 500 8.89 95.45 18.74
#